data_AF-A0A1Y3W1A4-F1
#
_entry.id   AF-A0A1Y3W1A4-F1
#
_cell.length_a   1.000
_cell.length_b   1.000
_cell.length_c   1.000
_cell.angle_alpha   90.00
_cell.angle_beta   90.00
_cell.angle_gamma   90.00
#
_symmetry.space_group_name_H-M   'P 1'
#
loop_
_entity.id
_entity.type
_entity.pdbx_description
1 polymer ?
#
loop_
_entity_poly.entity_id
_entity_poly.type
_entity_poly.pdbx_seq_one_letter_code
_entity_poly.pdbx_strand_id
1 'polypeptide(L)'
;MKVEDLFKNYYIQLVLYVFRIVRMRSVAEDIVQDVFLKVLEKHQGKDKDVDIQYLYVAVRHLAFNYLRDTRCLINGIPDNNLSDTEVDIEGELLYVQHLKQIYVAIEKLPPASRQVFKEVYWGKRKYVDVADELNVSVNTVRSHMYMALATLKKLLK
;
A
#
# COMPACT_ATOMS: atom_id res chain seq x y z
N MET A 1 12.74 -17.43 5.25
CA MET A 1 11.85 -17.15 6.41
C MET A 1 10.61 -18.02 6.32
N LYS A 2 9.98 -18.35 7.45
CA LYS A 2 8.64 -18.96 7.49
C LYS A 2 7.60 -18.02 6.90
N VAL A 3 6.52 -18.60 6.36
CA VAL A 3 5.46 -17.83 5.68
C VAL A 3 4.77 -16.87 6.65
N GLU A 4 4.54 -17.27 7.91
CA GLU A 4 3.91 -16.37 8.90
C GLU A 4 4.78 -15.16 9.21
N ASP A 5 6.10 -15.35 9.29
CA ASP A 5 7.04 -14.26 9.53
C ASP A 5 7.15 -13.33 8.33
N LEU A 6 7.10 -13.88 7.11
CA LEU A 6 7.06 -13.07 5.90
C LEU A 6 5.79 -12.22 5.86
N PHE A 7 4.63 -12.80 6.18
CA PHE A 7 3.38 -12.09 6.23
C PHE A 7 3.44 -10.92 7.23
N LYS A 8 3.81 -11.21 8.48
CA LYS A 8 3.89 -10.19 9.55
C LYS A 8 4.84 -9.03 9.19
N ASN A 9 5.97 -9.34 8.54
CA ASN A 9 7.00 -8.34 8.28
C ASN A 9 6.82 -7.58 6.95
N TYR A 10 6.23 -8.21 5.93
CA TYR A 10 6.23 -7.69 4.56
C TYR A 10 4.85 -7.42 3.98
N TYR A 11 3.74 -7.81 4.63
CA TYR A 11 2.39 -7.56 4.13
C TYR A 11 2.17 -6.10 3.74
N ILE A 12 2.42 -5.16 4.67
CA ILE A 12 2.26 -3.72 4.41
C ILE A 12 3.17 -3.24 3.26
N GLN A 13 4.38 -3.78 3.16
CA GLN A 13 5.34 -3.39 2.11
C GLN A 13 4.80 -3.80 0.74
N LEU A 14 4.38 -5.05 0.61
CA LEU A 14 3.84 -5.61 -0.62
C LEU A 14 2.53 -4.91 -1.01
N VAL A 15 1.66 -4.57 -0.05
CA VAL A 15 0.43 -3.81 -0.32
C VAL A 15 0.76 -2.41 -0.85
N LEU A 16 1.70 -1.70 -0.23
CA LEU A 16 2.12 -0.37 -0.70
C LEU A 16 2.77 -0.44 -2.09
N TYR A 17 3.53 -1.50 -2.36
CA TYR A 17 4.13 -1.75 -3.66
C TYR A 17 3.06 -1.97 -4.74
N VAL A 18 2.12 -2.91 -4.52
CA VAL A 18 1.04 -3.20 -5.46
C VAL A 18 0.12 -1.99 -5.63
N PHE A 19 -0.18 -1.26 -4.56
CA PHE A 19 -1.01 -0.06 -4.62
C PHE A 19 -0.45 1.00 -5.56
N ARG A 20 0.87 1.14 -5.69
CA ARG A 20 1.48 2.07 -6.66
C ARG A 20 1.24 1.66 -8.12
N ILE A 21 1.04 0.38 -8.37
CA ILE A 21 0.74 -0.20 -9.67
C ILE A 21 -0.76 -0.04 -9.97
N VAL A 22 -1.63 -0.60 -9.11
CA VAL A 22 -3.08 -0.71 -9.37
C VAL A 22 -3.90 0.50 -8.93
N ARG A 23 -3.35 1.38 -8.08
CA ARG A 23 -3.99 2.60 -7.55
C ARG A 23 -5.32 2.40 -6.81
N MET A 24 -5.61 1.16 -6.44
CA MET A 24 -6.79 0.76 -5.66
C MET A 24 -6.35 -0.06 -4.46
N ARG A 25 -6.70 0.42 -3.25
CA ARG A 25 -6.22 -0.20 -2.01
C ARG A 25 -6.79 -1.60 -1.81
N SER A 26 -8.10 -1.79 -2.01
CA SER A 26 -8.75 -3.10 -1.87
C SER A 26 -8.10 -4.15 -2.78
N VAL A 27 -7.94 -3.81 -4.06
CA VAL A 27 -7.28 -4.67 -5.05
C VAL A 27 -5.84 -4.99 -4.64
N ALA A 28 -5.09 -4.02 -4.11
CA ALA A 28 -3.74 -4.26 -3.65
C ALA A 28 -3.69 -5.22 -2.45
N GLU A 29 -4.61 -5.09 -1.51
CA GLU A 29 -4.75 -6.01 -0.37
C GLU A 29 -5.11 -7.42 -0.84
N ASP A 30 -6.08 -7.56 -1.76
CA ASP A 30 -6.52 -8.83 -2.32
C ASP A 30 -5.40 -9.56 -3.06
N ILE A 31 -4.66 -8.86 -3.94
CA ILE A 31 -3.53 -9.44 -4.68
C ILE A 31 -2.47 -9.99 -3.71
N VAL A 32 -2.14 -9.24 -2.66
CA VAL A 32 -1.12 -9.66 -1.69
C VAL A 32 -1.62 -10.86 -0.89
N GLN A 33 -2.88 -10.86 -0.48
CA GLN A 33 -3.50 -12.01 0.21
C GLN A 33 -3.46 -13.26 -0.66
N ASP A 34 -3.84 -13.16 -1.94
CA ASP A 34 -3.79 -14.28 -2.89
C ASP A 34 -2.39 -14.87 -3.05
N VAL A 35 -1.34 -14.03 -3.10
CA VAL A 35 0.05 -14.51 -3.15
C VAL A 35 0.39 -15.28 -1.87
N PHE A 36 0.07 -14.74 -0.70
CA PHE A 36 0.36 -15.42 0.56
C PHE A 36 -0.41 -16.73 0.72
N LEU A 37 -1.68 -16.78 0.30
CA LEU A 37 -2.48 -18.01 0.29
C LEU A 37 -1.84 -19.08 -0.60
N LYS A 38 -1.46 -18.73 -1.84
CA LYS A 38 -0.78 -19.65 -2.77
C LYS A 38 0.56 -20.15 -2.22
N VAL A 39 1.31 -19.27 -1.56
CA VAL A 39 2.57 -19.65 -0.90
C VAL A 39 2.29 -20.60 0.26
N LEU A 40 1.29 -20.32 1.10
CA LEU A 40 0.93 -21.18 2.21
C LEU A 40 0.49 -22.57 1.74
N GLU A 41 -0.35 -22.65 0.71
CA GLU A 41 -0.81 -23.91 0.08
C GLU A 41 0.36 -24.73 -0.48
N LYS A 42 1.26 -24.09 -1.23
CA LYS A 42 2.44 -24.75 -1.82
C LYS A 42 3.42 -25.28 -0.77
N HIS A 43 3.41 -24.67 0.43
CA HIS A 43 4.33 -24.98 1.52
C HIS A 43 3.68 -25.78 2.66
N GLN A 44 2.43 -26.23 2.55
CA GLN A 44 1.78 -27.09 3.55
C GLN A 44 2.65 -28.32 3.86
N GLY A 45 3.29 -28.30 5.03
CA GLY A 45 4.12 -29.40 5.55
C GLY A 45 5.60 -29.39 5.17
N LYS A 46 6.14 -28.34 4.52
CA LYS A 46 7.57 -28.22 4.23
C LYS A 46 8.15 -26.95 4.83
N ASP A 47 9.08 -27.09 5.79
CA ASP A 47 9.91 -26.00 6.31
C ASP A 47 10.88 -25.57 5.19
N LYS A 48 10.38 -24.79 4.25
CA LYS A 48 11.14 -24.24 3.14
C LYS A 48 11.12 -22.73 3.24
N ASP A 49 12.31 -22.16 3.23
CA ASP A 49 12.49 -20.72 3.16
C ASP A 49 11.90 -20.18 1.86
N VAL A 50 11.04 -19.18 2.00
CA VAL A 50 10.55 -18.38 0.89
C VAL A 50 11.38 -17.10 0.82
N ASP A 51 11.82 -16.78 -0.39
CA ASP A 51 12.56 -15.56 -0.69
C ASP A 51 11.59 -14.37 -0.83
N ILE A 52 11.95 -13.22 -0.25
CA ILE A 52 11.21 -11.98 -0.40
C ILE A 52 11.18 -11.51 -1.86
N GLN A 53 12.26 -11.74 -2.64
CA GLN A 53 12.29 -11.39 -4.06
C GLN A 53 11.20 -12.11 -4.84
N TYR A 54 10.97 -13.39 -4.53
CA TYR A 54 9.89 -14.18 -5.12
C TYR A 54 8.52 -13.55 -4.83
N LEU A 55 8.27 -13.09 -3.60
CA LEU A 55 7.00 -12.43 -3.26
C LEU A 55 6.79 -11.15 -4.06
N TYR A 56 7.83 -10.31 -4.22
CA TYR A 56 7.75 -9.10 -5.04
C TYR A 56 7.43 -9.41 -6.50
N VAL A 57 8.10 -10.39 -7.09
CA VAL A 57 7.80 -10.84 -8.47
C VAL A 57 6.37 -11.35 -8.59
N ALA A 58 5.92 -12.18 -7.63
CA ALA A 58 4.58 -12.75 -7.65
C ALA A 58 3.48 -11.68 -7.56
N VAL A 59 3.57 -10.74 -6.60
CA VAL A 59 2.56 -9.68 -6.44
C VAL A 59 2.57 -8.72 -7.63
N ARG A 60 3.75 -8.46 -8.20
CA ARG A 60 3.92 -7.63 -9.38
C ARG A 60 3.24 -8.23 -10.59
N HIS A 61 3.49 -9.51 -10.87
CA HIS A 61 2.85 -10.24 -11.96
C HIS A 61 1.33 -10.19 -11.85
N LEU A 62 0.77 -10.44 -10.66
CA LEU A 62 -0.67 -10.37 -10.45
C LEU A 62 -1.22 -8.94 -10.62
N ALA A 63 -0.47 -7.92 -10.19
CA ALA A 63 -0.85 -6.52 -10.38
C ALA A 63 -0.93 -6.14 -11.87
N PHE A 64 0.04 -6.55 -12.68
CA PHE A 64 0.02 -6.30 -14.12
C PHE A 64 -1.06 -7.11 -14.84
N ASN A 65 -1.30 -8.36 -14.42
CA ASN A 65 -2.42 -9.15 -14.93
C ASN A 65 -3.76 -8.46 -14.65
N TYR A 66 -3.98 -8.01 -13.41
CA TYR A 66 -5.18 -7.24 -13.05
C TYR A 66 -5.36 -6.01 -13.95
N LEU A 67 -4.30 -5.23 -14.18
CA LEU A 67 -4.37 -4.06 -15.06
C LEU A 67 -4.68 -4.43 -16.52
N ARG A 68 -4.09 -5.52 -17.02
CA ARG A 68 -4.34 -6.01 -18.39
C ARG A 68 -5.80 -6.45 -18.55
N ASP A 69 -6.31 -7.21 -17.59
CA ASP A 69 -7.69 -7.70 -17.59
C ASP A 69 -8.68 -6.55 -17.46
N THR A 70 -8.43 -5.61 -16.54
CA THR A 70 -9.26 -4.42 -16.37
C THR A 70 -9.30 -3.55 -17.62
N ARG A 71 -8.15 -3.34 -18.28
CA ARG A 71 -8.11 -2.59 -19.55
C ARG A 71 -8.76 -3.35 -20.70
N CYS A 72 -8.61 -4.67 -20.76
CA CYS A 72 -9.29 -5.50 -21.75
C CYS A 72 -10.82 -5.39 -21.60
N LEU A 73 -11.33 -5.42 -20.35
CA LEU A 73 -12.75 -5.22 -20.06
C LEU A 73 -13.25 -3.83 -20.49
N ILE A 74 -12.44 -2.77 -20.33
CA ILE A 74 -12.82 -1.40 -20.68
C ILE A 74 -12.71 -1.14 -22.19
N ASN A 75 -11.66 -1.62 -22.84
CA ASN A 75 -11.31 -1.26 -24.22
C ASN A 75 -11.60 -2.36 -25.26
N GLY A 76 -11.94 -3.58 -24.82
CA GLY A 76 -12.17 -4.74 -25.68
C GLY A 76 -10.91 -5.29 -26.38
N ILE A 77 -9.72 -4.77 -26.07
CA ILE A 77 -8.45 -5.14 -26.71
C ILE A 77 -7.41 -5.47 -25.62
N PRO A 78 -6.74 -6.64 -25.69
CA PRO A 78 -5.63 -6.95 -24.80
C PRO A 78 -4.47 -5.97 -25.01
N ASP A 79 -4.09 -5.23 -23.97
CA ASP A 79 -2.96 -4.32 -24.02
C ASP A 79 -1.65 -5.06 -23.73
N ASN A 80 -0.97 -5.51 -24.78
CA ASN A 80 0.34 -6.17 -24.69
C ASN A 80 1.49 -5.21 -24.36
N ASN A 81 1.25 -3.89 -24.35
CA ASN A 81 2.28 -2.89 -24.03
C ASN A 81 2.46 -2.67 -22.52
N LEU A 82 1.59 -3.26 -21.68
CA LEU A 82 1.87 -3.48 -20.25
C LEU A 82 2.92 -4.60 -20.13
N SER A 83 4.14 -4.26 -20.52
CA SER A 83 5.32 -5.09 -20.37
C SER A 83 5.83 -4.97 -18.94
N ASP A 84 6.12 -6.13 -18.34
CA ASP A 84 6.90 -6.20 -17.13
C ASP A 84 8.38 -5.97 -17.47
N THR A 85 8.77 -4.71 -17.60
CA THR A 85 10.17 -4.34 -17.86
C THR A 85 11.04 -4.71 -16.66
N GLU A 86 12.31 -5.06 -16.90
CA GLU A 86 13.32 -5.24 -15.84
C GLU A 86 13.32 -4.02 -14.93
N VAL A 87 12.80 -4.20 -13.72
CA VAL A 87 12.76 -3.17 -12.70
C VAL A 87 13.86 -3.44 -11.71
N ASP A 88 14.54 -2.38 -11.30
CA ASP A 88 15.44 -2.36 -10.16
C ASP A 88 14.64 -2.74 -8.90
N ILE A 89 14.58 -4.04 -8.62
CA ILE A 89 13.89 -4.62 -7.45
C ILE A 89 14.49 -4.04 -6.16
N GLU A 90 15.80 -3.77 -6.15
CA GLU A 90 16.52 -3.30 -4.99
C GLU A 90 16.17 -1.84 -4.67
N GLY A 91 16.18 -0.96 -5.68
CA GLY A 91 15.73 0.42 -5.55
C GLY A 91 14.25 0.54 -5.16
N GLU A 92 13.40 -0.33 -5.72
CA GLU A 92 11.98 -0.42 -5.35
C GLU A 92 11.79 -0.92 -3.90
N LEU A 93 12.56 -1.91 -3.45
CA LEU A 93 12.53 -2.38 -2.07
C LEU A 93 12.86 -1.25 -1.08
N LEU A 94 13.93 -0.51 -1.35
CA LEU A 94 14.37 0.60 -0.49
C LEU A 94 13.28 1.67 -0.39
N TYR A 95 12.68 2.03 -1.53
CA TYR A 95 11.61 3.01 -1.57
C TYR A 95 10.36 2.54 -0.81
N VAL A 96 9.94 1.28 -0.98
CA VAL A 96 8.79 0.71 -0.27
C VAL A 96 9.07 0.62 1.23
N GLN A 97 10.30 0.36 1.65
CA GLN A 97 10.70 0.34 3.05
C GLN A 97 10.55 1.72 3.69
N HIS A 98 10.94 2.79 2.99
CA HIS A 98 10.66 4.18 3.43
C HIS A 98 9.15 4.46 3.49
N LEU A 99 8.38 4.03 2.48
CA LEU A 99 6.92 4.21 2.50
C LEU A 99 6.28 3.46 3.68
N LYS A 100 6.76 2.27 4.03
CA LYS A 100 6.28 1.54 5.22
C LYS A 100 6.54 2.34 6.50
N GLN A 101 7.71 2.96 6.65
CA GLN A 101 7.98 3.80 7.82
C GLN A 101 6.99 4.96 7.92
N ILE A 102 6.72 5.64 6.81
CA ILE A 102 5.72 6.71 6.73
C ILE A 102 4.33 6.18 7.08
N TYR A 103 3.91 5.06 6.50
CA TYR A 103 2.61 4.45 6.77
C TYR A 103 2.44 4.08 8.24
N VAL A 104 3.44 3.43 8.84
CA VAL A 104 3.44 3.08 10.26
C VAL A 104 3.39 4.32 11.14
N ALA A 105 4.09 5.40 10.77
CA ALA A 105 4.03 6.66 11.49
C ALA A 105 2.63 7.31 11.41
N ILE A 106 1.97 7.24 10.26
CA ILE A 106 0.58 7.72 10.08
C ILE A 106 -0.37 6.90 10.96
N GLU A 107 -0.22 5.58 11.03
CA GLU A 107 -1.06 4.74 11.87
C GLU A 107 -0.83 4.94 13.38
N LYS A 108 0.28 5.58 13.78
CA LYS A 108 0.53 6.00 15.17
C LYS A 108 -0.10 7.34 15.53
N LEU A 109 -0.67 8.07 14.56
CA LEU A 109 -1.35 9.33 14.84
C LEU A 109 -2.62 9.12 15.67
N PRO A 110 -2.99 10.08 16.54
CA PRO A 110 -4.30 10.07 17.20
C PRO A 110 -5.44 9.92 16.18
N PRO A 111 -6.52 9.16 16.47
CA PRO A 111 -7.54 8.80 15.48
C PRO A 111 -8.10 9.99 14.67
N ALA A 112 -8.46 11.08 15.34
CA ALA A 112 -8.98 12.29 14.69
C ALA A 112 -7.93 12.96 13.77
N SER A 113 -6.70 13.10 14.25
CA SER A 113 -5.61 13.68 13.45
C SER A 113 -5.22 12.77 12.27
N ARG A 114 -5.31 11.45 12.45
CA ARG A 114 -5.11 10.47 11.39
C ARG A 114 -6.17 10.62 10.31
N GLN A 115 -7.45 10.62 10.68
CA GLN A 115 -8.56 10.76 9.74
C GLN A 115 -8.45 12.05 8.93
N VAL A 116 -8.27 13.19 9.61
CA VAL A 116 -8.07 14.49 8.95
C VAL A 116 -6.88 14.48 8.00
N PHE A 117 -5.74 13.92 8.42
CA PHE A 117 -4.56 13.82 7.56
C PHE A 117 -4.82 13.00 6.29
N LYS A 118 -5.52 11.86 6.42
CA LYS A 118 -5.86 10.99 5.29
C LYS A 118 -6.78 11.70 4.29
N GLU A 119 -7.85 12.34 4.77
CA GLU A 119 -8.80 13.06 3.91
C GLU A 119 -8.15 14.23 3.15
N VAL A 120 -7.31 15.00 3.84
CA VAL A 120 -6.64 16.15 3.24
C VAL A 120 -5.52 15.72 2.29
N TYR A 121 -4.63 14.83 2.74
CA TYR A 121 -3.41 14.52 1.99
C TYR A 121 -3.66 13.48 0.89
N TRP A 122 -4.37 12.39 1.20
CA TRP A 122 -4.69 11.36 0.20
C TRP A 122 -5.94 11.68 -0.59
N GLY A 123 -7.00 12.17 0.07
CA GLY A 123 -8.23 12.59 -0.59
C GLY A 123 -8.09 13.89 -1.39
N LYS A 124 -6.99 14.65 -1.21
CA LYS A 124 -6.78 15.99 -1.81
C LYS A 124 -7.94 16.96 -1.54
N ARG A 125 -8.64 16.79 -0.43
CA ARG A 125 -9.83 17.56 -0.08
C ARG A 125 -9.47 18.89 0.56
N LYS A 126 -10.32 19.91 0.39
CA LYS A 126 -10.12 21.20 1.05
C LYS A 126 -10.48 21.08 2.52
N TYR A 127 -9.87 21.92 3.36
CA TYR A 127 -10.11 21.89 4.80
C TYR A 127 -11.57 22.22 5.15
N VAL A 128 -12.24 23.01 4.31
CA VAL A 128 -13.67 23.33 4.46
C VAL A 128 -14.51 22.06 4.26
N ASP A 129 -14.31 21.36 3.14
CA ASP A 129 -15.04 20.12 2.84
C ASP A 129 -14.87 19.05 3.93
N VAL A 130 -13.66 18.94 4.49
CA VAL A 130 -13.37 18.00 5.59
C VAL A 130 -13.99 18.46 6.91
N ALA A 131 -14.00 19.78 7.17
CA ALA A 131 -14.64 20.35 8.35
C ALA A 131 -16.16 20.10 8.34
N ASP A 132 -16.78 20.31 7.18
CA ASP A 132 -18.22 20.11 6.97
C ASP A 132 -18.59 18.63 7.14
N GLU A 133 -17.83 17.70 6.54
CA GLU A 133 -18.10 16.27 6.67
C GLU A 133 -17.93 15.76 8.10
N LEU A 134 -16.90 16.23 8.81
CA LEU A 134 -16.64 15.83 10.18
C LEU A 134 -17.46 16.61 11.21
N ASN A 135 -18.28 17.57 10.76
CA ASN A 135 -19.07 18.48 11.59
C ASN A 135 -18.22 19.19 12.67
N VAL A 136 -17.08 19.73 12.27
CA VAL A 136 -16.14 20.49 13.11
C VAL A 136 -15.78 21.83 12.47
N SER A 137 -15.10 22.71 13.21
CA SER A 137 -14.60 23.96 12.62
C SER A 137 -13.39 23.72 11.70
N VAL A 138 -13.21 24.57 10.68
CA VAL A 138 -11.99 24.58 9.84
C VAL A 138 -10.72 24.77 10.69
N ASN A 139 -10.80 25.50 11.81
CA ASN A 139 -9.70 25.66 12.75
C ASN A 139 -9.38 24.33 13.48
N THR A 140 -10.38 23.52 13.79
CA THR A 140 -10.21 22.17 14.34
C THR A 140 -9.45 21.28 13.34
N VAL A 141 -9.83 21.32 12.07
CA VAL A 141 -9.11 20.61 10.99
C VAL A 141 -7.65 21.07 10.88
N ARG A 142 -7.39 22.38 10.93
CA ARG A 142 -6.01 22.93 10.94
C ARG A 142 -5.20 22.44 12.14
N SER A 143 -5.80 22.43 13.34
CA SER A 143 -5.15 21.93 14.55
C SER A 143 -4.80 20.45 14.46
N HIS A 144 -5.72 19.62 13.94
CA HIS A 144 -5.45 18.21 13.68
C HIS A 144 -4.34 18.00 12.65
N MET A 145 -4.32 18.79 11.56
CA MET A 145 -3.23 18.77 10.58
C MET A 145 -1.89 19.17 11.19
N TYR A 146 -1.85 20.22 12.01
CA TYR A 146 -0.65 20.65 12.71
C TYR A 146 -0.12 19.54 13.65
N MET A 147 -1.00 18.95 14.45
CA MET A 147 -0.65 17.83 15.34
C MET A 147 -0.14 16.61 14.57
N ALA A 148 -0.77 16.28 13.44
CA ALA A 148 -0.36 15.19 12.58
C ALA A 148 1.06 15.42 12.07
N LEU A 149 1.32 16.57 11.44
CA LEU A 149 2.65 16.91 10.89
C LEU A 149 3.73 16.99 11.97
N ALA A 150 3.42 17.58 13.13
CA ALA A 150 4.35 17.65 14.25
C ALA A 150 4.73 16.26 14.79
N THR A 151 3.75 15.36 14.87
CA THR A 151 3.97 13.97 15.31
C THR A 151 4.77 13.19 14.28
N LEU A 152 4.40 13.27 12.99
CA LEU A 152 5.12 12.61 11.89
C LEU A 152 6.58 13.06 11.84
N LYS A 153 6.86 14.37 12.00
CA LYS A 153 8.22 14.91 12.03
C LYS A 153 9.06 14.37 13.19
N LYS A 154 8.44 14.00 14.31
CA LYS A 154 9.14 13.37 15.45
C LYS A 154 9.40 11.87 15.21
N LEU A 155 8.46 11.19 14.54
CA LEU A 155 8.53 9.75 14.30
C LEU A 155 9.44 9.36 13.12
N LEU A 156 9.61 10.27 12.15
CA LEU A 156 10.36 10.06 10.91
C LEU A 156 11.72 10.78 10.91
N LYS A 157 12.20 11.16 12.09
CA LYS A 157 13.45 11.90 12.26
C LYS A 157 14.65 10.99 12.39
#